data_AF-A0A1B7VTM2-F1
#
_entry.id   AF-A0A1B7VTM2-F1
#
_cell.length_a   1.000
_cell.length_b   1.000
_cell.length_c   1.000
_cell.angle_alpha   90.00
_cell.angle_beta   90.00
_cell.angle_gamma   90.00
#
_symmetry.space_group_name_H-M   'P 1'
#
loop_
_entity.id
_entity.type
_entity.pdbx_description
1 polymer ?
#
loop_
_entity_poly.entity_id
_entity_poly.type
_entity_poly.pdbx_seq_one_letter_code
_entity_poly.pdbx_strand_id
1 'polypeptide(L)'
;MEDAKEQEIARIQSVLTSPELAELFSRQPSVETIPAIAQILEAATTPSMYALAAIGRYADETSPEWLDIVGDWIERLSTRKIEGYEWASYIKTYPGLLLLYTLGISALRAGKINFLKEVTSRQVYSDEYNSDTFLLNAIDPRYVFYRNISQMIEPGFERRFSPVSDHLDPLLKSKLYAQEEEARYRDWFDFFEFLLSFKSVEQSEKSPYFGSFTWRWETKKFMFKMIHDTATRQGRYSSGISDLLGGDAQLQETAAKYDAIAVKSQQDFGRVSLPNHISLLIQLAKKGTRISRYNELAKYLQPN
;
A
#
# COMPACT_ATOMS: atom_id res chain seq x y z
N MET A 1 -12.11 -0.15 -23.18
CA MET A 1 -11.50 0.29 -21.90
C MET A 1 -10.05 0.67 -22.08
N GLU A 2 -9.32 -0.05 -22.92
CA GLU A 2 -7.97 0.30 -23.36
C GLU A 2 -7.83 1.77 -23.81
N ASP A 3 -8.71 2.25 -24.71
CA ASP A 3 -8.68 3.66 -25.16
C ASP A 3 -8.89 4.67 -24.01
N ALA A 4 -9.73 4.32 -23.04
CA ALA A 4 -9.99 5.18 -21.88
C ALA A 4 -8.79 5.20 -20.92
N LYS A 5 -8.12 4.06 -20.73
CA LYS A 5 -6.85 3.95 -20.01
C LYS A 5 -5.80 4.86 -20.66
N GLU A 6 -5.59 4.77 -21.97
CA GLU A 6 -4.60 5.57 -22.68
C GLU A 6 -4.87 7.07 -22.57
N GLN A 7 -6.13 7.49 -22.73
CA GLN A 7 -6.53 8.89 -22.58
C GLN A 7 -6.23 9.43 -21.18
N GLU A 8 -6.54 8.64 -20.15
CA GLU A 8 -6.31 9.03 -18.76
C GLU A 8 -4.82 9.08 -18.40
N ILE A 9 -4.02 8.10 -18.84
CA ILE A 9 -2.56 8.12 -18.70
C ILE A 9 -1.98 9.36 -19.37
N ALA A 10 -2.37 9.63 -20.62
CA ALA A 10 -1.90 10.80 -21.36
C ALA A 10 -2.29 12.12 -20.67
N ARG A 11 -3.51 12.19 -20.10
CA ARG A 11 -3.98 13.35 -19.35
C ARG A 11 -3.15 13.60 -18.10
N ILE A 12 -2.89 12.56 -17.30
CA ILE A 12 -2.04 12.67 -16.10
C ILE A 12 -0.61 13.06 -16.49
N GLN A 13 -0.05 12.43 -17.53
CA GLN A 13 1.29 12.76 -18.04
C GLN A 13 1.40 14.20 -18.55
N SER A 14 0.35 14.73 -19.17
CA SER A 14 0.28 16.14 -19.59
C SER A 14 0.31 17.10 -18.40
N VAL A 15 -0.37 16.76 -17.28
CA VAL A 15 -0.27 17.53 -16.04
C VAL A 15 1.15 17.46 -15.45
N LEU A 16 1.76 16.28 -15.46
CA LEU A 16 3.12 16.06 -14.95
C LEU A 16 4.20 16.89 -15.68
N THR A 17 3.96 17.22 -16.95
CA THR A 17 4.85 18.01 -17.80
C THR A 17 4.37 19.45 -18.00
N SER A 18 3.32 19.87 -17.30
CA SER A 18 2.77 21.22 -17.42
C SER A 18 3.75 22.30 -16.91
N PRO A 19 3.76 23.52 -17.50
CA PRO A 19 4.63 24.60 -17.04
C PRO A 19 4.42 24.98 -15.56
N GLU A 20 3.17 24.94 -15.09
CA GLU A 20 2.82 25.24 -13.69
C GLU A 20 3.49 24.25 -12.74
N LEU A 21 3.36 22.94 -13.01
CA LEU A 21 3.96 21.93 -12.15
C LEU A 21 5.50 21.90 -12.29
N ALA A 22 6.02 22.19 -13.48
CA ALA A 22 7.46 22.34 -13.70
C ALA A 22 8.05 23.48 -12.84
N GLU A 23 7.33 24.60 -12.69
CA GLU A 23 7.74 25.67 -11.80
C GLU A 23 7.79 25.19 -10.34
N LEU A 24 6.78 24.47 -9.86
CA LEU A 24 6.76 23.92 -8.50
C LEU A 24 7.90 22.91 -8.27
N PHE A 25 8.17 22.03 -9.23
CA PHE A 25 9.28 21.07 -9.17
C PHE A 25 10.66 21.73 -9.18
N SER A 26 10.79 22.96 -9.70
CA SER A 26 12.05 23.70 -9.69
C SER A 26 12.39 24.33 -8.33
N ARG A 27 11.41 24.40 -7.41
CA ARG A 27 11.58 24.96 -6.06
C ARG A 27 12.09 23.90 -5.09
N GLN A 28 12.63 24.32 -3.95
CA GLN A 28 12.94 23.39 -2.86
C GLN A 28 11.63 22.85 -2.23
N PRO A 29 11.62 21.60 -1.76
CA PRO A 29 10.47 21.03 -1.08
C PRO A 29 10.20 21.80 0.23
N SER A 30 8.95 22.22 0.42
CA SER A 30 8.50 22.95 1.61
C SER A 30 7.05 22.62 1.94
N VAL A 31 6.59 23.08 3.10
CA VAL A 31 5.19 22.95 3.57
C VAL A 31 4.20 23.76 2.73
N GLU A 32 4.68 24.56 1.77
CA GLU A 32 3.84 25.25 0.79
C GLU A 32 3.86 24.55 -0.58
N THR A 33 5.02 24.03 -1.01
CA THR A 33 5.16 23.44 -2.35
C THR A 33 4.66 22.00 -2.41
N ILE A 34 4.94 21.18 -1.40
CA ILE A 34 4.57 19.75 -1.39
C ILE A 34 3.06 19.55 -1.33
N PRO A 35 2.29 20.25 -0.47
CA PRO A 35 0.83 20.10 -0.48
C PRO A 35 0.21 20.54 -1.81
N ALA A 36 0.72 21.62 -2.42
CA ALA A 36 0.23 22.11 -3.70
C ALA A 36 0.46 21.08 -4.83
N ILE A 37 1.65 20.49 -4.88
CA ILE A 37 1.97 19.41 -5.83
C ILE A 37 1.05 18.21 -5.59
N ALA A 38 0.91 17.75 -4.34
CA ALA A 38 0.06 16.62 -3.99
C ALA A 38 -1.39 16.84 -4.45
N GLN A 39 -1.97 18.01 -4.16
CA GLN A 39 -3.33 18.37 -4.57
C GLN A 39 -3.52 18.38 -6.09
N ILE A 40 -2.55 18.91 -6.86
CA ILE A 40 -2.61 18.90 -8.33
C ILE A 40 -2.61 17.45 -8.83
N LEU A 41 -1.72 16.61 -8.30
CA LEU A 41 -1.62 15.20 -8.70
C LEU A 41 -2.86 14.40 -8.31
N GLU A 42 -3.43 14.64 -7.13
CA GLU A 42 -4.67 14.01 -6.66
C GLU A 42 -5.87 14.40 -7.52
N ALA A 43 -6.00 15.70 -7.83
CA ALA A 43 -7.05 16.20 -8.70
C ALA A 43 -6.92 15.58 -10.10
N ALA A 44 -5.70 15.56 -10.65
CA ALA A 44 -5.41 14.94 -11.92
C ALA A 44 -5.66 13.43 -11.90
N THR A 45 -5.44 12.73 -10.79
CA THR A 45 -5.59 11.25 -10.73
C THR A 45 -7.01 10.81 -10.37
N THR A 46 -7.85 11.71 -9.85
CA THR A 46 -9.19 11.40 -9.34
C THR A 46 -10.09 10.59 -10.32
N PRO A 47 -10.20 10.93 -11.61
CA PRO A 47 -11.03 10.13 -12.51
C PRO A 47 -10.53 8.68 -12.68
N SER A 48 -9.21 8.51 -12.80
CA SER A 48 -8.57 7.19 -12.82
C SER A 48 -8.79 6.42 -11.51
N MET A 49 -8.77 7.10 -10.36
CA MET A 49 -9.12 6.47 -9.07
C MET A 49 -10.55 5.90 -9.11
N TYR A 50 -11.55 6.67 -9.55
CA TYR A 50 -12.92 6.16 -9.68
C TYR A 50 -13.01 4.96 -10.63
N ALA A 51 -12.30 5.00 -11.77
CA ALA A 51 -12.26 3.89 -12.72
C ALA A 51 -11.67 2.62 -12.10
N LEU A 52 -10.48 2.71 -11.48
CA LEU A 52 -9.82 1.56 -10.87
C LEU A 52 -10.58 1.03 -9.65
N ALA A 53 -11.26 1.89 -8.89
CA ALA A 53 -12.16 1.47 -7.81
C ALA A 53 -13.33 0.63 -8.35
N ALA A 54 -13.93 1.07 -9.47
CA ALA A 54 -15.02 0.36 -10.11
C ALA A 54 -14.55 -0.98 -10.70
N ILE A 55 -13.38 -1.01 -11.34
CA ILE A 55 -12.77 -2.26 -11.86
C ILE A 55 -12.53 -3.23 -10.71
N GLY A 56 -11.82 -2.80 -9.66
CA GLY A 56 -11.55 -3.64 -8.48
C GLY A 56 -12.83 -4.16 -7.81
N ARG A 57 -13.94 -3.42 -7.90
CA ARG A 57 -15.22 -3.86 -7.33
C ARG A 57 -16.02 -4.78 -8.26
N TYR A 58 -16.03 -4.52 -9.56
CA TYR A 58 -17.03 -5.08 -10.48
C TYR A 58 -16.45 -5.89 -11.65
N ALA A 59 -15.24 -5.62 -12.11
CA ALA A 59 -14.64 -6.34 -13.24
C ALA A 59 -14.27 -7.80 -12.90
N ASP A 60 -14.26 -8.67 -13.89
CA ASP A 60 -13.87 -10.07 -13.72
C ASP A 60 -12.35 -10.18 -13.55
N GLU A 61 -11.92 -10.61 -12.36
CA GLU A 61 -10.50 -10.77 -12.01
C GLU A 61 -9.86 -12.03 -12.62
N THR A 62 -10.66 -12.87 -13.29
CA THR A 62 -10.17 -14.04 -14.03
C THR A 62 -9.89 -13.69 -15.50
N SER A 63 -10.33 -12.52 -15.96
CA SER A 63 -10.06 -12.02 -17.30
C SER A 63 -8.63 -11.51 -17.42
N PRO A 64 -7.79 -12.11 -18.29
CA PRO A 64 -6.44 -11.62 -18.54
C PRO A 64 -6.42 -10.18 -19.06
N GLU A 65 -7.42 -9.77 -19.83
CA GLU A 65 -7.54 -8.40 -20.34
C GLU A 65 -7.69 -7.39 -19.20
N TRP A 66 -8.52 -7.69 -18.20
CA TRP A 66 -8.70 -6.78 -17.06
C TRP A 66 -7.45 -6.73 -16.17
N LEU A 67 -6.79 -7.87 -15.96
CA LEU A 67 -5.52 -7.94 -15.24
C LEU A 67 -4.46 -7.08 -15.94
N ASP A 68 -4.34 -7.20 -17.27
CA ASP A 68 -3.38 -6.43 -18.04
C ASP A 68 -3.68 -4.93 -18.04
N ILE A 69 -4.94 -4.54 -18.25
CA ILE A 69 -5.37 -3.13 -18.22
C ILE A 69 -4.99 -2.46 -16.90
N VAL A 70 -5.32 -3.08 -15.74
CA VAL A 70 -5.02 -2.45 -14.45
C VAL A 70 -3.53 -2.46 -14.13
N GLY A 71 -2.86 -3.54 -14.53
CA GLY A 71 -1.44 -3.72 -14.34
C GLY A 71 -0.64 -2.66 -15.10
N ASP A 72 -0.87 -2.53 -16.41
CA ASP A 72 -0.21 -1.55 -17.28
C ASP A 72 -0.49 -0.12 -16.84
N TRP A 73 -1.74 0.17 -16.44
CA TRP A 73 -2.12 1.51 -15.99
C TRP A 73 -1.34 1.95 -14.75
N ILE A 74 -1.25 1.08 -13.75
CA ILE A 74 -0.48 1.38 -12.53
C ILE A 74 1.02 1.39 -12.86
N GLU A 75 1.51 0.44 -13.63
CA GLU A 75 2.91 0.32 -14.04
C GLU A 75 3.41 1.61 -14.71
N ARG A 76 2.73 2.09 -15.76
CA ARG A 76 3.15 3.27 -16.52
C ARG A 76 3.13 4.56 -15.72
N LEU A 77 2.27 4.67 -14.71
CA LEU A 77 2.22 5.81 -13.79
C LEU A 77 3.17 5.65 -12.58
N SER A 78 3.78 4.48 -12.45
CA SER A 78 4.76 4.14 -11.40
C SER A 78 6.20 4.14 -11.92
N THR A 79 6.40 4.01 -13.24
CA THR A 79 7.72 4.06 -13.86
C THR A 79 8.33 5.44 -13.71
N ARG A 80 9.42 5.51 -12.96
CA ARG A 80 10.14 6.73 -12.65
C ARG A 80 10.98 7.15 -13.85
N LYS A 81 10.92 8.43 -14.22
CA LYS A 81 11.86 9.06 -15.16
C LYS A 81 12.77 9.98 -14.36
N ILE A 82 14.08 9.76 -14.45
CA ILE A 82 15.07 10.57 -13.71
C ILE A 82 15.22 11.92 -14.42
N GLU A 83 14.67 12.97 -13.82
CA GLU A 83 14.70 14.33 -14.36
C GLU A 83 14.73 15.37 -13.24
N GLY A 84 15.58 16.40 -13.42
CA GLY A 84 15.64 17.54 -12.49
C GLY A 84 16.08 17.15 -11.08
N TYR A 85 15.42 17.70 -10.06
CA TYR A 85 15.68 17.31 -8.68
C TYR A 85 15.22 15.89 -8.42
N GLU A 86 16.05 15.13 -7.70
CA GLU A 86 15.79 13.73 -7.34
C GLU A 86 14.38 13.55 -6.75
N TRP A 87 14.00 14.35 -5.75
CA TRP A 87 12.69 14.28 -5.12
C TRP A 87 11.50 14.47 -6.08
N ALA A 88 11.66 15.30 -7.11
CA ALA A 88 10.63 15.56 -8.10
C ALA A 88 10.38 14.30 -8.94
N SER A 89 11.44 13.55 -9.26
CA SER A 89 11.32 12.27 -9.96
C SER A 89 10.54 11.25 -9.14
N TYR A 90 10.69 11.23 -7.81
CA TYR A 90 9.94 10.34 -6.93
C TYR A 90 8.46 10.73 -6.78
N ILE A 91 8.15 12.00 -6.47
CA ILE A 91 6.75 12.40 -6.26
C ILE A 91 5.92 12.34 -7.54
N LYS A 92 6.55 12.40 -8.73
CA LYS A 92 5.89 12.16 -10.02
C LYS A 92 5.26 10.76 -10.14
N THR A 93 5.65 9.77 -9.32
CA THR A 93 5.02 8.44 -9.28
C THR A 93 3.84 8.35 -8.30
N TYR A 94 3.51 9.45 -7.61
CA TYR A 94 2.36 9.51 -6.69
C TYR A 94 1.02 9.11 -7.34
N PRO A 95 0.72 9.44 -8.62
CA PRO A 95 -0.45 8.90 -9.31
C PRO A 95 -0.51 7.37 -9.30
N GLY A 96 0.62 6.68 -9.54
CA GLY A 96 0.70 5.22 -9.49
C GLY A 96 0.38 4.68 -8.08
N LEU A 97 0.89 5.32 -7.03
CA LEU A 97 0.57 4.99 -5.64
C LEU A 97 -0.93 5.15 -5.34
N LEU A 98 -1.56 6.26 -5.78
CA LEU A 98 -2.99 6.49 -5.60
C LEU A 98 -3.84 5.42 -6.29
N LEU A 99 -3.45 4.99 -7.49
CA LEU A 99 -4.15 3.92 -8.21
C LEU A 99 -3.96 2.56 -7.54
N LEU A 100 -2.77 2.24 -7.05
CA LEU A 100 -2.50 1.02 -6.27
C LEU A 100 -3.42 0.95 -5.05
N TYR A 101 -3.49 2.01 -4.24
CA TYR A 101 -4.35 2.02 -3.05
C TYR A 101 -5.83 1.91 -3.42
N THR A 102 -6.24 2.63 -4.45
CA THR A 102 -7.64 2.67 -4.89
C THR A 102 -8.12 1.31 -5.42
N LEU A 103 -7.36 0.72 -6.34
CA LEU A 103 -7.64 -0.62 -6.84
C LEU A 103 -7.57 -1.62 -5.71
N GLY A 104 -6.51 -1.58 -4.91
CA GLY A 104 -6.22 -2.58 -3.90
C GLY A 104 -7.28 -2.67 -2.81
N ILE A 105 -7.70 -1.53 -2.24
CA ILE A 105 -8.76 -1.50 -1.23
C ILE A 105 -10.09 -1.96 -1.84
N SER A 106 -10.42 -1.52 -3.05
CA SER A 106 -11.68 -1.90 -3.72
C SER A 106 -11.74 -3.40 -4.05
N ALA A 107 -10.64 -3.94 -4.59
CA ALA A 107 -10.47 -5.34 -4.95
C ALA A 107 -10.49 -6.23 -3.71
N LEU A 108 -9.72 -5.89 -2.67
CA LEU A 108 -9.67 -6.63 -1.42
C LEU A 108 -11.06 -6.75 -0.77
N ARG A 109 -11.82 -5.66 -0.76
CA ARG A 109 -13.19 -5.64 -0.21
C ARG A 109 -14.16 -6.51 -1.01
N ALA A 110 -14.03 -6.50 -2.33
CA ALA A 110 -14.81 -7.33 -3.24
C ALA A 110 -14.36 -8.80 -3.27
N GLY A 111 -13.23 -9.13 -2.62
CA GLY A 111 -12.64 -10.47 -2.64
C GLY A 111 -11.91 -10.79 -3.94
N LYS A 112 -11.54 -9.76 -4.70
CA LYS A 112 -10.90 -9.89 -6.00
C LYS A 112 -9.37 -9.82 -5.88
N ILE A 113 -8.79 -10.87 -5.31
CA ILE A 113 -7.38 -10.89 -4.94
C ILE A 113 -6.44 -11.05 -6.14
N ASN A 114 -6.89 -11.56 -7.29
CA ASN A 114 -6.06 -11.71 -8.48
C ASN A 114 -5.59 -10.35 -9.03
N PHE A 115 -6.39 -9.29 -8.90
CA PHE A 115 -5.94 -7.94 -9.25
C PHE A 115 -4.75 -7.49 -8.40
N LEU A 116 -4.77 -7.79 -7.09
CA LEU A 116 -3.64 -7.51 -6.21
C LEU A 116 -2.43 -8.38 -6.58
N LYS A 117 -2.65 -9.66 -6.87
CA LYS A 117 -1.57 -10.58 -7.25
C LYS A 117 -0.87 -10.10 -8.52
N GLU A 118 -1.64 -9.73 -9.53
CA GLU A 118 -1.14 -9.18 -10.80
C GLU A 118 -0.26 -7.95 -10.55
N VAL A 119 -0.84 -6.90 -9.95
CA VAL A 119 -0.16 -5.62 -9.78
C VAL A 119 1.07 -5.75 -8.88
N THR A 120 0.98 -6.52 -7.79
CA THR A 120 2.13 -6.70 -6.88
C THR A 120 3.24 -7.55 -7.49
N SER A 121 2.95 -8.41 -8.48
CA SER A 121 3.97 -9.27 -9.12
C SER A 121 4.69 -8.57 -10.28
N ARG A 122 4.17 -7.44 -10.77
CA ARG A 122 4.78 -6.68 -11.85
C ARG A 122 6.13 -6.11 -11.46
N GLN A 123 6.97 -5.93 -12.48
CA GLN A 123 8.26 -5.30 -12.37
C GLN A 123 8.30 -4.07 -13.26
N VAL A 124 9.05 -3.06 -12.82
CA VAL A 124 9.40 -1.89 -13.60
C VAL A 124 10.91 -1.78 -13.68
N TYR A 125 11.39 -1.29 -14.81
CA TYR A 125 12.80 -0.98 -14.95
C TYR A 125 13.15 0.24 -14.10
N SER A 126 14.21 0.11 -13.29
CA SER A 126 14.74 1.22 -12.50
C SER A 126 16.01 1.75 -13.16
N ASP A 127 15.92 2.98 -13.70
CA ASP A 127 17.08 3.69 -14.24
C ASP A 127 18.19 3.90 -13.19
N GLU A 128 17.81 4.05 -11.91
CA GLU A 128 18.72 4.27 -10.77
C GLU A 128 19.64 3.06 -10.52
N TYR A 129 19.07 1.85 -10.63
CA TYR A 129 19.79 0.59 -10.38
C TYR A 129 20.18 -0.15 -11.66
N ASN A 130 19.76 0.34 -12.83
CA ASN A 130 19.93 -0.30 -14.13
C ASN A 130 19.45 -1.77 -14.11
N SER A 131 18.30 -2.01 -13.49
CA SER A 131 17.73 -3.34 -13.32
C SER A 131 16.23 -3.29 -13.12
N ASP A 132 15.56 -4.40 -13.41
CA ASP A 132 14.16 -4.58 -13.05
C ASP A 132 13.98 -4.67 -11.53
N THR A 133 12.99 -3.97 -11.01
CA THR A 133 12.56 -4.04 -9.61
C THR A 133 11.07 -4.29 -9.55
N PHE A 134 10.59 -4.90 -8.47
CA PHE A 134 9.15 -5.01 -8.23
C PHE A 134 8.50 -3.63 -8.21
N LEU A 135 7.30 -3.54 -8.80
CA LEU A 135 6.48 -2.34 -8.87
C LEU A 135 6.27 -1.72 -7.48
N LEU A 136 6.03 -2.54 -6.46
CA LEU A 136 5.85 -2.10 -5.08
C LEU A 136 7.02 -1.29 -4.55
N ASN A 137 8.26 -1.60 -4.96
CA ASN A 137 9.44 -0.83 -4.54
C ASN A 137 9.48 0.54 -5.24
N ALA A 138 9.00 0.64 -6.48
CA ALA A 138 9.00 1.90 -7.23
C ALA A 138 8.00 2.92 -6.70
N ILE A 139 6.90 2.44 -6.13
CA ILE A 139 5.82 3.24 -5.53
C ILE A 139 5.64 2.97 -4.03
N ASP A 140 6.69 2.59 -3.31
CA ASP A 140 6.64 2.55 -1.85
C ASP A 140 6.33 3.97 -1.33
N PRO A 141 5.38 4.15 -0.40
CA PRO A 141 5.05 5.45 0.19
C PRO A 141 6.26 6.28 0.65
N ARG A 142 7.32 5.64 1.16
CA ARG A 142 8.56 6.30 1.62
C ARG A 142 9.41 6.79 0.47
N TYR A 143 9.40 6.06 -0.66
CA TYR A 143 10.14 6.46 -1.85
C TYR A 143 9.38 7.54 -2.60
N VAL A 144 8.07 7.40 -2.83
CA VAL A 144 7.22 8.42 -3.49
C VAL A 144 7.39 9.78 -2.82
N PHE A 145 7.33 9.80 -1.48
CA PHE A 145 7.57 11.00 -0.68
C PHE A 145 8.98 11.03 -0.09
N TYR A 146 9.96 10.88 -0.99
CA TYR A 146 11.40 10.78 -0.75
C TYR A 146 11.93 11.56 0.48
N ARG A 147 12.71 10.88 1.32
CA ARG A 147 13.27 11.42 2.58
C ARG A 147 12.17 11.96 3.51
N ASN A 148 12.26 13.23 3.90
CA ASN A 148 11.35 13.87 4.86
C ASN A 148 10.19 14.59 4.16
N ILE A 149 10.00 14.44 2.84
CA ILE A 149 8.94 15.14 2.10
C ILE A 149 7.55 14.70 2.57
N SER A 150 7.42 13.45 3.01
CA SER A 150 6.17 12.95 3.60
C SER A 150 5.68 13.80 4.78
N GLN A 151 6.58 14.40 5.55
CA GLN A 151 6.25 15.28 6.67
C GLN A 151 5.78 16.67 6.24
N MET A 152 5.91 17.00 4.97
CA MET A 152 5.53 18.29 4.37
C MET A 152 4.21 18.22 3.60
N ILE A 153 3.56 17.04 3.52
CA ILE A 153 2.30 16.85 2.78
C ILE A 153 1.19 17.73 3.34
N GLU A 154 1.16 17.93 4.66
CA GLU A 154 0.23 18.82 5.35
C GLU A 154 0.92 19.47 6.55
N PRO A 155 0.57 20.73 6.90
CA PRO A 155 1.08 21.37 8.11
C PRO A 155 0.80 20.53 9.37
N GLY A 156 1.83 20.30 10.18
CA GLY A 156 1.72 19.50 11.42
C GLY A 156 2.04 18.01 11.23
N PHE A 157 2.43 17.57 10.03
CA PHE A 157 2.79 16.18 9.75
C PHE A 157 4.21 15.80 10.20
N GLU A 158 5.01 16.76 10.67
CA GLU A 158 6.38 16.56 11.15
C GLU A 158 6.45 15.68 12.40
N ARG A 159 5.32 15.54 13.11
CA ARG A 159 5.20 14.72 14.33
C ARG A 159 4.36 13.45 14.13
N ARG A 160 3.90 13.18 12.91
CA ARG A 160 3.05 12.02 12.61
C ARG A 160 3.90 10.77 12.45
N PHE A 161 3.36 9.63 12.88
CA PHE A 161 4.04 8.34 12.78
C PHE A 161 4.03 7.79 11.36
N SER A 162 2.93 7.99 10.62
CA SER A 162 2.78 7.56 9.24
C SER A 162 2.15 8.69 8.40
N PRO A 163 2.91 9.77 8.10
CA PRO A 163 2.37 10.94 7.41
C PRO A 163 1.66 10.61 6.10
N VAL A 164 2.19 9.67 5.30
CA VAL A 164 1.56 9.28 4.03
C VAL A 164 0.23 8.56 4.26
N SER A 165 0.16 7.61 5.20
CA SER A 165 -1.11 6.94 5.55
C SER A 165 -2.13 7.93 6.13
N ASP A 166 -1.68 8.87 6.96
CA ASP A 166 -2.53 9.89 7.58
C ASP A 166 -3.14 10.85 6.55
N HIS A 167 -2.46 11.04 5.42
CA HIS A 167 -2.98 11.78 4.28
C HIS A 167 -3.90 10.93 3.39
N LEU A 168 -3.47 9.70 3.05
CA LEU A 168 -4.21 8.82 2.13
C LEU A 168 -5.55 8.32 2.68
N ASP A 169 -5.64 8.00 3.98
CA ASP A 169 -6.87 7.53 4.64
C ASP A 169 -8.06 8.50 4.41
N PRO A 170 -8.00 9.77 4.88
CA PRO A 170 -9.11 10.71 4.68
C PRO A 170 -9.35 11.08 3.21
N LEU A 171 -8.29 11.14 2.39
CA LEU A 171 -8.39 11.41 0.96
C LEU A 171 -9.23 10.34 0.24
N LEU A 172 -8.89 9.07 0.42
CA LEU A 172 -9.57 7.96 -0.23
C LEU A 172 -10.96 7.72 0.39
N LYS A 173 -11.10 7.88 1.71
CA LYS A 173 -12.41 7.81 2.38
C LYS A 173 -13.38 8.82 1.80
N SER A 174 -12.98 10.08 1.70
CA SER A 174 -13.85 11.17 1.23
C SER A 174 -14.22 11.02 -0.24
N LYS A 175 -13.26 10.63 -1.11
CA LYS A 175 -13.51 10.50 -2.56
C LYS A 175 -14.30 9.25 -2.92
N LEU A 176 -13.93 8.09 -2.39
CA LEU A 176 -14.39 6.78 -2.91
C LEU A 176 -15.39 6.08 -1.99
N TYR A 177 -15.40 6.41 -0.71
CA TYR A 177 -16.13 5.68 0.33
C TYR A 177 -16.91 6.61 1.27
N ALA A 178 -17.34 7.78 0.79
CA ALA A 178 -17.98 8.82 1.60
C ALA A 178 -19.13 8.29 2.46
N GLN A 179 -19.94 7.39 1.90
CA GLN A 179 -21.13 6.82 2.54
C GLN A 179 -20.85 5.64 3.50
N GLU A 180 -19.60 5.19 3.61
CA GLU A 180 -19.24 4.09 4.50
C GLU A 180 -18.93 4.57 5.92
N GLU A 181 -19.21 3.72 6.90
CA GLU A 181 -18.75 3.94 8.27
C GLU A 181 -17.22 3.99 8.34
N GLU A 182 -16.70 4.98 9.06
CA GLU A 182 -15.26 5.21 9.19
C GLU A 182 -14.50 3.99 9.71
N ALA A 183 -15.00 3.33 10.76
CA ALA A 183 -14.38 2.15 11.34
C ALA A 183 -14.26 1.00 10.32
N ARG A 184 -15.34 0.74 9.57
CA ARG A 184 -15.35 -0.32 8.54
C ARG A 184 -14.39 -0.02 7.40
N TYR A 185 -14.30 1.24 6.97
CA TYR A 185 -13.33 1.63 5.94
C TYR A 185 -11.89 1.44 6.43
N ARG A 186 -11.58 1.90 7.65
CA ARG A 186 -10.23 1.81 8.22
C ARG A 186 -9.75 0.37 8.38
N ASP A 187 -10.63 -0.55 8.75
CA ASP A 187 -10.32 -1.98 8.78
C ASP A 187 -9.71 -2.47 7.45
N TRP A 188 -10.30 -2.05 6.32
CA TRP A 188 -9.81 -2.44 4.99
C TRP A 188 -8.59 -1.66 4.54
N PHE A 189 -8.51 -0.37 4.86
CA PHE A 189 -7.35 0.46 4.56
C PHE A 189 -6.10 -0.09 5.25
N ASP A 190 -6.15 -0.26 6.57
CA ASP A 190 -5.02 -0.76 7.37
C ASP A 190 -4.67 -2.20 6.99
N PHE A 191 -5.67 -3.05 6.71
CA PHE A 191 -5.41 -4.42 6.27
C PHE A 191 -4.75 -4.47 4.89
N PHE A 192 -5.12 -3.59 3.97
CA PHE A 192 -4.45 -3.45 2.68
C PHE A 192 -2.99 -3.01 2.85
N GLU A 193 -2.71 -1.99 3.67
CA GLU A 193 -1.34 -1.56 3.96
C GLU A 193 -0.51 -2.68 4.61
N PHE A 194 -1.11 -3.45 5.51
CA PHE A 194 -0.48 -4.64 6.08
C PHE A 194 -0.10 -5.65 4.99
N LEU A 195 -1.00 -5.95 4.04
CA LEU A 195 -0.70 -6.87 2.93
C LEU A 195 0.42 -6.35 2.03
N LEU A 196 0.46 -5.04 1.73
CA LEU A 196 1.57 -4.45 0.97
C LEU A 196 2.89 -4.58 1.71
N SER A 197 2.91 -4.21 2.99
CA SER A 197 4.07 -4.32 3.89
C SER A 197 4.59 -5.76 3.94
N PHE A 198 3.67 -6.73 4.06
CA PHE A 198 4.01 -8.14 4.14
C PHE A 198 4.51 -8.69 2.79
N LYS A 199 3.87 -8.29 1.68
CA LYS A 199 4.27 -8.67 0.32
C LYS A 199 5.65 -8.13 -0.03
N SER A 200 6.01 -6.93 0.40
CA SER A 200 7.33 -6.38 0.11
C SER A 200 8.45 -7.14 0.85
N VAL A 201 8.19 -7.63 2.08
CA VAL A 201 9.12 -8.55 2.78
C VAL A 201 9.28 -9.88 2.04
N GLU A 202 8.20 -10.44 1.49
CA GLU A 202 8.29 -11.64 0.64
C GLU A 202 9.18 -11.38 -0.58
N GLN A 203 9.04 -10.21 -1.20
CA GLN A 203 9.79 -9.78 -2.38
C GLN A 203 11.24 -9.35 -2.10
N SER A 204 11.75 -9.60 -0.89
CA SER A 204 13.12 -9.31 -0.43
C SER A 204 13.39 -7.89 0.07
N GLU A 205 12.36 -7.15 0.46
CA GLU A 205 12.57 -5.85 1.09
C GLU A 205 12.99 -5.98 2.56
N LYS A 206 14.14 -5.37 2.91
CA LYS A 206 14.72 -5.45 4.26
C LYS A 206 14.09 -4.46 5.25
N SER A 207 13.37 -3.47 4.73
CA SER A 207 12.68 -2.45 5.51
C SER A 207 11.40 -2.15 4.75
N PRO A 208 10.26 -2.78 5.07
CA PRO A 208 9.00 -2.52 4.40
C PRO A 208 8.39 -1.20 4.90
N TYR A 209 7.45 -0.65 4.13
CA TYR A 209 6.61 0.43 4.64
C TYR A 209 5.69 -0.07 5.77
N PHE A 210 5.76 0.61 6.90
CA PHE A 210 4.94 0.36 8.08
C PHE A 210 3.92 1.50 8.22
N GLY A 211 2.75 1.32 7.61
CA GLY A 211 1.69 2.35 7.58
C GLY A 211 0.92 2.53 8.89
N SER A 212 -0.31 3.04 8.82
CA SER A 212 -1.12 3.40 9.99
C SER A 212 -1.49 2.20 10.86
N PHE A 213 -1.61 1.01 10.25
CA PHE A 213 -1.94 -0.24 10.94
C PHE A 213 -0.98 -0.59 12.07
N THR A 214 0.19 0.04 12.15
CA THR A 214 1.19 -0.23 13.18
C THR A 214 0.81 0.38 14.52
N TRP A 215 0.34 1.62 14.54
CA TRP A 215 -0.01 2.37 15.75
C TRP A 215 -1.53 2.52 15.94
N ARG A 216 -2.35 2.32 14.91
CA ARG A 216 -3.81 2.29 15.01
C ARG A 216 -4.27 0.99 15.65
N TRP A 217 -4.85 1.08 16.84
CA TRP A 217 -5.21 -0.09 17.66
C TRP A 217 -6.62 -0.62 17.34
N GLU A 218 -7.46 0.24 16.76
CA GLU A 218 -8.87 0.00 16.45
C GLU A 218 -9.04 -1.13 15.41
N THR A 219 -8.13 -1.23 14.45
CA THR A 219 -8.18 -2.20 13.32
C THR A 219 -7.51 -3.55 13.63
N LYS A 220 -6.82 -3.66 14.79
CA LYS A 220 -6.03 -4.86 15.15
C LYS A 220 -6.88 -6.11 15.26
N LYS A 221 -8.10 -5.98 15.80
CA LYS A 221 -9.05 -7.11 15.92
C LYS A 221 -9.43 -7.66 14.54
N PHE A 222 -9.66 -6.77 13.57
CA PHE A 222 -9.96 -7.16 12.20
C PHE A 222 -8.76 -7.86 11.56
N MET A 223 -7.57 -7.28 11.65
CA MET A 223 -6.35 -7.88 11.10
C MET A 223 -6.05 -9.27 11.72
N PHE A 224 -6.17 -9.43 13.04
CA PHE A 224 -5.94 -10.72 13.70
C PHE A 224 -6.92 -11.78 13.20
N LYS A 225 -8.19 -11.39 13.01
CA LYS A 225 -9.19 -12.26 12.39
C LYS A 225 -8.76 -12.65 10.98
N MET A 226 -8.33 -11.70 10.14
CA MET A 226 -7.92 -11.98 8.76
C MET A 226 -6.69 -12.90 8.69
N ILE A 227 -5.71 -12.72 9.58
CA ILE A 227 -4.54 -13.60 9.69
C ILE A 227 -4.97 -15.02 10.11
N HIS A 228 -5.84 -15.13 11.12
CA HIS A 228 -6.36 -16.42 11.58
C HIS A 228 -7.13 -17.15 10.47
N ASP A 229 -8.06 -16.45 9.82
CA ASP A 229 -8.87 -16.95 8.71
C ASP A 229 -7.98 -17.45 7.56
N THR A 230 -6.96 -16.67 7.19
CA THR A 230 -5.97 -17.06 6.17
C THR A 230 -5.19 -18.31 6.60
N ALA A 231 -4.65 -18.33 7.82
CA ALA A 231 -3.86 -19.46 8.34
C ALA A 231 -4.66 -20.77 8.46
N THR A 232 -5.97 -20.68 8.62
CA THR A 232 -6.88 -21.84 8.76
C THR A 232 -7.64 -22.15 7.48
N ARG A 233 -7.41 -21.39 6.39
CA ARG A 233 -8.18 -21.46 5.15
C ARG A 233 -9.69 -21.32 5.36
N GLN A 234 -10.08 -20.51 6.34
CA GLN A 234 -11.47 -20.22 6.68
C GLN A 234 -11.89 -18.85 6.14
N GLY A 235 -13.12 -18.77 5.64
CA GLY A 235 -13.69 -17.51 5.15
C GLY A 235 -13.29 -17.19 3.70
N ARG A 236 -14.07 -16.26 3.12
CA ARG A 236 -14.08 -16.02 1.67
C ARG A 236 -12.78 -15.52 1.05
N TYR A 237 -11.87 -14.97 1.87
CA TYR A 237 -10.65 -14.32 1.40
C TYR A 237 -9.39 -15.18 1.58
N SER A 238 -9.49 -16.24 2.37
CA SER A 238 -8.33 -16.95 2.90
C SER A 238 -7.45 -17.57 1.81
N SER A 239 -8.04 -18.30 0.87
CA SER A 239 -7.31 -18.87 -0.26
C SER A 239 -6.65 -17.79 -1.11
N GLY A 240 -7.37 -16.73 -1.47
CA GLY A 240 -6.83 -15.64 -2.29
C GLY A 240 -5.66 -14.92 -1.61
N ILE A 241 -5.77 -14.63 -0.30
CA ILE A 241 -4.69 -13.99 0.47
C ILE A 241 -3.48 -14.93 0.59
N SER A 242 -3.71 -16.22 0.83
CA SER A 242 -2.63 -17.22 0.85
C SER A 242 -1.91 -17.27 -0.52
N ASP A 243 -2.66 -17.30 -1.62
CA ASP A 243 -2.12 -17.36 -2.97
C ASP A 243 -1.40 -16.07 -3.39
N LEU A 244 -1.87 -14.89 -2.93
CA LEU A 244 -1.17 -13.61 -3.08
C LEU A 244 0.23 -13.66 -2.46
N LEU A 245 0.38 -14.41 -1.37
CA LEU A 245 1.60 -14.51 -0.56
C LEU A 245 2.43 -15.76 -0.87
N GLY A 246 2.17 -16.44 -1.99
CA GLY A 246 2.93 -17.61 -2.44
C GLY A 246 2.55 -18.94 -1.75
N GLY A 247 1.41 -18.99 -1.06
CA GLY A 247 0.89 -20.19 -0.39
C GLY A 247 1.37 -20.37 1.05
N ASP A 248 0.88 -21.43 1.72
CA ASP A 248 1.07 -21.62 3.18
C ASP A 248 2.53 -21.67 3.63
N ALA A 249 3.42 -22.26 2.83
CA ALA A 249 4.84 -22.38 3.14
C ALA A 249 5.52 -21.00 3.10
N GLN A 250 5.30 -20.25 2.01
CA GLN A 250 5.84 -18.92 1.84
C GLN A 250 5.25 -17.94 2.87
N LEU A 251 3.95 -18.06 3.17
CA LEU A 251 3.29 -17.29 4.22
C LEU A 251 3.99 -17.44 5.58
N GLN A 252 4.34 -18.67 5.96
CA GLN A 252 5.01 -18.94 7.24
C GLN A 252 6.44 -18.38 7.26
N GLU A 253 7.17 -18.52 6.16
CA GLU A 253 8.54 -18.00 6.02
C GLU A 253 8.54 -16.46 6.07
N THR A 254 7.69 -15.82 5.28
CA THR A 254 7.54 -14.37 5.24
C THR A 254 7.11 -13.83 6.60
N ALA A 255 6.24 -14.52 7.34
CA ALA A 255 5.84 -14.10 8.68
C ALA A 255 7.00 -14.10 9.67
N ALA A 256 7.88 -15.12 9.62
CA ALA A 256 9.07 -15.15 10.47
C ALA A 256 10.06 -14.02 10.12
N LYS A 257 10.26 -13.76 8.83
CA LYS A 257 11.09 -12.64 8.35
C LYS A 257 10.51 -11.29 8.77
N TYR A 258 9.21 -11.10 8.59
CA TYR A 258 8.49 -9.88 8.96
C TYR A 258 8.63 -9.58 10.45
N ASP A 259 8.42 -10.58 11.31
CA ASP A 259 8.57 -10.45 12.76
C ASP A 259 10.01 -10.04 13.14
N ALA A 260 11.03 -10.65 12.52
CA ALA A 260 12.42 -10.30 12.77
C ALA A 260 12.74 -8.84 12.38
N ILE A 261 12.23 -8.37 11.24
CA ILE A 261 12.38 -6.99 10.79
C ILE A 261 11.66 -6.02 11.74
N ALA A 262 10.44 -6.37 12.16
CA ALA A 262 9.64 -5.56 13.07
C ALA A 262 10.29 -5.44 14.46
N VAL A 263 10.86 -6.52 15.02
CA VAL A 263 11.61 -6.48 16.28
C VAL A 263 12.81 -5.55 16.18
N LYS A 264 13.60 -5.67 15.10
CA LYS A 264 14.76 -4.79 14.89
C LYS A 264 14.34 -3.33 14.76
N SER A 265 13.30 -3.05 13.98
CA SER A 265 12.81 -1.69 13.75
C SER A 265 12.23 -1.03 15.02
N GLN A 266 11.63 -1.81 15.95
CA GLN A 266 11.21 -1.28 17.25
C GLN A 266 12.40 -0.78 18.09
N GLN A 267 13.55 -1.45 18.00
CA GLN A 267 14.78 -1.02 18.68
C GLN A 267 15.29 0.30 18.09
N ASP A 268 15.13 0.49 16.79
CA ASP A 268 15.63 1.67 16.06
C ASP A 268 14.69 2.89 16.16
N PHE A 269 13.36 2.68 16.22
CA PHE A 269 12.35 3.76 16.14
C PHE A 269 11.53 3.98 17.43
N GLY A 270 11.76 3.20 18.50
CA GLY A 270 11.10 3.42 19.80
C GLY A 270 9.62 3.02 19.84
N ARG A 271 8.75 3.89 20.40
CA ARG A 271 7.35 3.63 20.87
C ARG A 271 6.34 3.07 19.86
N VAL A 272 6.73 2.71 18.64
CA VAL A 272 5.80 2.16 17.63
C VAL A 272 5.63 0.66 17.84
N SER A 273 4.39 0.21 18.08
CA SER A 273 4.03 -1.20 18.22
C SER A 273 3.94 -1.90 16.86
N LEU A 274 5.07 -2.01 16.14
CA LEU A 274 5.11 -2.79 14.91
C LEU A 274 4.59 -4.22 15.16
N PRO A 275 3.73 -4.79 14.30
CA PRO A 275 3.30 -6.18 14.46
C PRO A 275 4.52 -7.10 14.30
N ASN A 276 4.97 -7.69 15.39
CA ASN A 276 6.16 -8.54 15.46
C ASN A 276 5.82 -9.97 15.94
N HIS A 277 4.56 -10.37 15.77
CA HIS A 277 4.03 -11.66 16.23
C HIS A 277 3.14 -12.33 15.17
N ILE A 278 3.31 -12.00 13.89
CA ILE A 278 2.52 -12.57 12.79
C ILE A 278 2.75 -14.08 12.71
N SER A 279 4.01 -14.54 12.85
CA SER A 279 4.36 -15.95 12.83
C SER A 279 3.68 -16.73 13.97
N LEU A 280 3.65 -16.16 15.18
CA LEU A 280 2.98 -16.73 16.34
C LEU A 280 1.46 -16.80 16.14
N LEU A 281 0.84 -15.74 15.61
CA LEU A 281 -0.59 -15.73 15.31
C LEU A 281 -0.97 -16.85 14.33
N ILE A 282 -0.17 -17.07 13.28
CA ILE A 282 -0.38 -18.16 12.31
C ILE A 282 -0.24 -19.52 13.01
N GLN A 283 0.79 -19.72 13.86
CA GLN A 283 0.99 -20.97 14.59
C GLN A 283 -0.16 -21.28 15.55
N LEU A 284 -0.64 -20.27 16.29
CA LEU A 284 -1.78 -20.42 17.20
C LEU A 284 -3.07 -20.76 16.44
N ALA A 285 -3.31 -20.08 15.32
CA ALA A 285 -4.47 -20.36 14.46
C ALA A 285 -4.45 -21.82 13.94
N LYS A 286 -3.29 -22.31 13.48
CA LYS A 286 -3.11 -23.71 13.04
C LYS A 286 -3.33 -24.72 14.16
N LYS A 287 -3.12 -24.32 15.43
CA LYS A 287 -3.43 -25.13 16.63
C LYS A 287 -4.89 -24.98 17.10
N GLY A 288 -5.74 -24.30 16.34
CA GLY A 288 -7.15 -24.05 16.70
C GLY A 288 -7.33 -22.97 17.78
N THR A 289 -6.29 -22.19 18.09
CA THR A 289 -6.35 -21.09 19.06
C THR A 289 -6.61 -19.77 18.35
N ARG A 290 -7.77 -19.18 18.59
CA ARG A 290 -8.13 -17.87 18.05
C ARG A 290 -7.74 -16.74 18.98
N ILE A 291 -6.89 -15.84 18.50
CA ILE A 291 -6.50 -14.61 19.19
C ILE A 291 -7.25 -13.43 18.58
N SER A 292 -7.93 -12.63 19.40
CA SER A 292 -8.71 -11.47 18.93
C SER A 292 -8.15 -10.14 19.41
N ARG A 293 -7.20 -10.14 20.35
CA ARG A 293 -6.59 -8.94 20.94
C ARG A 293 -5.20 -9.22 21.53
N TYR A 294 -4.40 -8.18 21.68
CA TYR A 294 -3.03 -8.28 22.22
C TYR A 294 -2.95 -8.89 23.62
N ASN A 295 -3.89 -8.59 24.52
CA ASN A 295 -3.88 -9.15 25.88
C ASN A 295 -4.01 -10.68 25.90
N GLU A 296 -4.63 -11.27 24.87
CA GLU A 296 -4.69 -12.73 24.71
C GLU A 296 -3.36 -13.26 24.17
N LEU A 297 -2.80 -12.57 23.17
CA LEU A 297 -1.49 -12.91 22.59
C LEU A 297 -0.37 -12.88 23.63
N ALA A 298 -0.39 -11.90 24.54
CA ALA A 298 0.61 -11.71 25.59
C ALA A 298 0.81 -12.94 26.48
N LYS A 299 -0.22 -13.77 26.65
CA LYS A 299 -0.15 -15.03 27.41
C LYS A 299 0.77 -16.08 26.78
N TYR A 300 1.06 -15.94 25.49
CA TYR A 300 1.90 -16.84 24.70
C TYR A 300 3.29 -16.27 24.41
N LEU A 301 3.57 -15.04 24.87
CA LEU A 301 4.87 -14.37 24.71
C LEU A 301 5.81 -14.61 25.89
N GLN A 302 5.31 -15.11 27.02
CA GLN A 302 6.16 -15.42 28.16
C GLN A 302 6.90 -16.75 27.92
N PRO A 303 8.22 -16.80 28.15
CA PRO A 303 8.95 -18.06 28.07
C PRO A 303 8.45 -19.00 29.16
N ASN A 304 8.16 -20.26 28.77
CA ASN A 304 8.12 -21.38 29.72
C ASN A 304 9.53 -21.66 30.23
#